data_AF-A0A940BKS4-F1
#
_entry.id   AF-A0A940BKS4-F1
#
_cell.length_a   1.000
_cell.length_b   1.000
_cell.length_c   1.000
_cell.angle_alpha   90.00
_cell.angle_beta   90.00
_cell.angle_gamma   90.00
#
_symmetry.space_group_name_H-M   'P 1'
#
loop_
_entity.id
_entity.type
_entity.pdbx_description
1 polymer ?
#
loop_
_entity_poly.entity_id
_entity_poly.type
_entity_poly.pdbx_seq_one_letter_code
_entity_poly.pdbx_strand_id
1 'polypeptide(L)'
;YWYNESMKSGDEVITTAVADAIHSRGSVFFWIPYFTANGWTDWQKYGFDVACLQPNYAFSTDVPDTRIPAAARIAQAGGMCLEIEMDHRVALDIRYKQRYFEYLKQGFKLGYQSGCPHLYYIGASLQSFARSGDADQRQIYDYTYQFIKGTMVLKPKKLSNRSVTAKAGKPYTSVAGSGVDESAVFKVVKMPEHGTLTLEADGTYTYYPNKGYTGKDTFSVSYSVGLDYSDPATVTVTVK
;
A
#
# COMPACT_ATOMS: atom_id res chain seq x y z
N TYR A 1 15.73 18.85 9.48
CA TYR A 1 15.08 18.07 8.42
C TYR A 1 15.40 18.74 7.09
N TRP A 2 15.92 17.98 6.11
CA TRP A 2 16.10 18.47 4.75
C TRP A 2 14.80 18.33 3.97
N TYR A 3 14.27 19.47 3.50
CA TYR A 3 12.93 19.55 2.94
C TYR A 3 12.80 18.90 1.56
N ASN A 4 13.84 18.99 0.73
CA ASN A 4 13.77 18.47 -0.62
C ASN A 4 13.86 16.94 -0.60
N GLU A 5 12.84 16.27 -1.11
CA GLU A 5 12.69 14.82 -1.06
C GLU A 5 13.55 14.08 -2.11
N SER A 6 14.40 14.82 -2.82
CA SER A 6 15.34 14.34 -3.83
C SER A 6 16.57 15.23 -3.82
N MET A 7 17.74 14.66 -4.06
CA MET A 7 18.96 15.45 -4.25
C MET A 7 18.96 16.09 -5.64
N LYS A 8 19.10 17.41 -5.73
CA LYS A 8 19.32 18.14 -6.98
C LYS A 8 20.81 18.41 -7.16
N SER A 9 21.19 18.73 -8.39
CA SER A 9 22.56 19.15 -8.70
C SER A 9 22.99 20.31 -7.80
N GLY A 10 24.04 20.13 -7.02
CA GLY A 10 24.60 21.13 -6.12
C GLY A 10 24.04 21.06 -4.70
N ASP A 11 22.95 20.31 -4.46
CA ASP A 11 22.44 20.07 -3.11
C ASP A 11 23.47 19.30 -2.28
N GLU A 12 24.36 18.50 -2.88
CA GLU A 12 25.33 17.67 -2.15
C GLU A 12 26.31 18.52 -1.33
N VAL A 13 26.77 19.64 -1.90
CA VAL A 13 27.66 20.59 -1.23
C VAL A 13 26.93 21.35 -0.12
N ILE A 14 25.68 21.72 -0.38
CA ILE A 14 24.86 22.45 0.59
C ILE A 14 24.52 21.54 1.78
N THR A 15 24.14 20.29 1.50
CA THR A 15 23.66 19.35 2.51
C THR A 15 24.77 18.97 3.47
N THR A 16 25.99 18.77 2.98
CA THR A 16 27.16 18.50 3.83
C THR A 16 27.52 19.69 4.73
N ALA A 17 27.54 20.92 4.19
CA ALA A 17 27.76 22.11 5.00
C ALA A 17 26.65 22.34 6.05
N VAL A 18 25.39 22.02 5.72
CA VAL A 18 24.27 22.05 6.65
C VAL A 18 24.41 20.98 7.73
N ALA A 19 24.88 19.77 7.38
CA ALA A 19 25.15 18.71 8.34
C ALA A 19 26.17 19.16 9.39
N ASP A 20 27.31 19.71 8.97
CA ASP A 20 28.33 20.25 9.88
C ASP A 20 27.74 21.30 10.84
N ALA A 21 26.91 22.20 10.31
CA ALA A 21 26.24 23.22 11.11
C ALA A 21 25.25 22.59 12.13
N ILE A 22 24.50 21.56 11.77
CA ILE A 22 23.57 20.86 12.67
C ILE A 22 24.35 20.10 13.75
N HIS A 23 25.39 19.37 13.35
CA HIS A 23 26.22 18.55 14.25
C HIS A 23 27.00 19.40 15.25
N SER A 24 27.50 20.58 14.85
CA SER A 24 28.17 21.53 15.78
C SER A 24 27.26 22.01 16.91
N ARG A 25 25.94 21.83 16.78
CA ARG A 25 24.92 22.15 17.80
C ARG A 25 24.43 20.90 18.55
N GLY A 26 25.07 19.75 18.35
CA GLY A 26 24.68 18.47 18.98
C GLY A 26 23.29 17.98 18.55
N SER A 27 22.81 18.40 17.38
CA SER A 27 21.49 18.05 16.84
C SER A 27 21.57 16.94 15.79
N VAL A 28 20.44 16.32 15.47
CA VAL A 28 20.32 15.21 14.51
C VAL A 28 19.78 15.73 13.17
N PHE A 29 20.40 15.33 12.06
CA PHE A 29 19.99 15.70 10.71
C PHE A 29 19.17 14.59 10.04
N PHE A 30 17.93 14.92 9.71
CA PHE A 30 16.94 13.99 9.15
C PHE A 30 16.66 14.26 7.67
N TRP A 31 16.40 13.20 6.90
CA TRP A 31 15.88 13.25 5.53
C TRP A 31 14.74 12.25 5.33
N ILE A 32 13.77 12.60 4.49
CA ILE A 32 12.64 11.73 4.11
C ILE A 32 12.60 11.70 2.58
N PRO A 33 13.47 10.92 1.92
CA PRO A 33 13.52 10.87 0.45
C PRO A 33 12.30 10.19 -0.16
N TYR A 34 11.76 10.78 -1.22
CA TYR A 34 10.76 10.13 -2.08
C TYR A 34 11.29 8.77 -2.55
N PHE A 35 10.41 7.79 -2.69
CA PHE A 35 10.78 6.42 -3.08
C PHE A 35 11.70 6.42 -4.31
N THR A 36 12.94 5.96 -4.14
CA THR A 36 13.98 5.88 -5.18
C THR A 36 14.39 7.23 -5.81
N ALA A 37 14.19 8.34 -5.10
CA ALA A 37 14.57 9.68 -5.54
C ALA A 37 16.09 9.86 -5.69
N ASN A 38 16.54 10.83 -6.49
CA ASN A 38 17.97 11.00 -6.72
C ASN A 38 18.76 11.17 -5.41
N GLY A 39 19.92 10.52 -5.31
CA GLY A 39 20.80 10.53 -4.14
C GLY A 39 20.32 9.69 -2.94
N TRP A 40 19.18 9.01 -3.01
CA TRP A 40 18.63 8.27 -1.85
C TRP A 40 19.62 7.25 -1.24
N THR A 41 20.46 6.62 -2.05
CA THR A 41 21.46 5.62 -1.62
C THR A 41 22.63 6.22 -0.86
N ASP A 42 22.92 7.50 -1.07
CA ASP A 42 24.11 8.18 -0.56
C ASP A 42 23.79 9.07 0.64
N TRP A 43 22.62 8.89 1.29
CA TRP A 43 22.14 9.74 2.39
C TRP A 43 23.19 9.97 3.48
N GLN A 44 23.93 8.92 3.87
CA GLN A 44 24.98 9.05 4.89
C GLN A 44 26.15 9.90 4.41
N LYS A 45 26.51 9.86 3.11
CA LYS A 45 27.58 10.69 2.54
C LYS A 45 27.21 12.17 2.55
N TYR A 46 25.92 12.49 2.53
CA TYR A 46 25.43 13.86 2.66
C TYR A 46 25.36 14.35 4.10
N GLY A 47 25.73 13.52 5.08
CA GLY A 47 25.77 13.88 6.50
C GLY A 47 24.45 13.73 7.24
N PHE A 48 23.47 13.04 6.65
CA PHE A 48 22.24 12.68 7.34
C PHE A 48 22.50 11.59 8.39
N ASP A 49 21.94 11.76 9.59
CA ASP A 49 22.00 10.78 10.68
C ASP A 49 20.85 9.78 10.61
N VAL A 50 19.71 10.22 10.07
CA VAL A 50 18.51 9.41 9.90
C VAL A 50 17.90 9.71 8.54
N ALA A 51 17.66 8.68 7.75
CA ALA A 51 16.83 8.77 6.55
C ALA A 51 15.61 7.85 6.70
N CYS A 52 14.41 8.35 6.37
CA CYS A 52 13.18 7.58 6.37
C CYS A 52 12.65 7.48 4.93
N LEU A 53 12.69 6.31 4.32
CA LEU A 53 12.19 6.17 2.95
C LEU A 53 10.67 6.29 2.96
N GLN A 54 10.14 7.26 2.21
CA GLN A 54 8.70 7.42 2.03
C GLN A 54 8.23 6.64 0.79
N PRO A 55 7.32 5.66 0.93
CA PRO A 55 6.81 4.92 -0.22
C PRO A 55 5.90 5.75 -1.14
N ASN A 56 5.26 6.80 -0.60
CA ASN A 56 4.18 7.60 -1.19
C ASN A 56 3.01 6.74 -1.67
N TYR A 57 2.90 5.52 -1.15
CA TYR A 57 1.90 4.56 -1.57
C TYR A 57 0.51 4.99 -1.08
N ALA A 58 0.39 5.58 0.12
CA ALA A 58 -0.89 5.94 0.70
C ALA A 58 -1.77 6.86 -0.17
N PHE A 59 -1.17 7.70 -1.03
CA PHE A 59 -1.86 8.85 -1.62
C PHE A 59 -2.49 8.65 -3.00
N SER A 60 -2.20 7.53 -3.67
CA SER A 60 -2.76 7.18 -4.99
C SER A 60 -3.07 5.70 -5.08
N THR A 61 -4.28 5.34 -5.50
CA THR A 61 -4.71 3.96 -5.74
C THR A 61 -3.99 3.28 -6.92
N ASP A 62 -3.29 4.05 -7.74
CA ASP A 62 -2.62 3.55 -8.94
C ASP A 62 -1.22 2.97 -8.63
N VAL A 63 -0.66 3.30 -7.46
CA VAL A 63 0.62 2.76 -7.02
C VAL A 63 0.40 1.31 -6.55
N PRO A 64 1.10 0.32 -7.13
CA PRO A 64 0.87 -1.10 -6.81
C PRO A 64 1.34 -1.46 -5.40
N ASP A 65 0.70 -2.44 -4.79
CA ASP A 65 1.02 -2.94 -3.43
C ASP A 65 2.46 -3.42 -3.30
N THR A 66 3.10 -3.83 -4.40
CA THR A 66 4.51 -4.20 -4.46
C THR A 66 5.45 -3.06 -4.08
N ARG A 67 4.99 -1.81 -4.08
CA ARG A 67 5.72 -0.64 -3.59
C ARG A 67 6.12 -0.79 -2.12
N ILE A 68 5.23 -1.30 -1.26
CA ILE A 68 5.52 -1.43 0.18
C ILE A 68 6.63 -2.47 0.43
N PRO A 69 6.55 -3.71 -0.08
CA PRO A 69 7.65 -4.67 0.03
C PRO A 69 8.97 -4.19 -0.59
N ALA A 70 8.92 -3.40 -1.66
CA ALA A 70 10.12 -2.82 -2.24
C ALA A 70 10.75 -1.77 -1.30
N ALA A 71 9.94 -0.86 -0.77
CA ALA A 71 10.40 0.18 0.15
C ALA A 71 10.93 -0.40 1.47
N ALA A 72 10.23 -1.38 2.05
CA ALA A 72 10.68 -2.05 3.27
C ALA A 72 12.06 -2.71 3.09
N ARG A 73 12.26 -3.43 1.98
CA ARG A 73 13.56 -4.07 1.69
C ARG A 73 14.67 -3.04 1.49
N ILE A 74 14.38 -1.95 0.78
CA ILE A 74 15.33 -0.84 0.61
C ILE A 74 15.68 -0.25 1.98
N ALA A 75 14.69 0.07 2.80
CA ALA A 75 14.90 0.71 4.09
C ALA A 75 15.75 -0.17 5.03
N GLN A 76 15.39 -1.46 5.14
CA GLN A 76 16.14 -2.44 5.92
C GLN A 76 17.59 -2.60 5.43
N ALA A 77 17.80 -2.72 4.13
CA ALA A 77 19.14 -2.89 3.56
C ALA A 77 20.00 -1.63 3.67
N GLY A 78 19.39 -0.44 3.59
CA GLY A 78 20.06 0.85 3.64
C GLY A 78 20.21 1.44 5.05
N GLY A 79 19.81 0.71 6.11
CA GLY A 79 19.79 1.23 7.47
C GLY A 79 18.86 2.43 7.67
N MET A 80 17.84 2.55 6.83
CA MET A 80 16.87 3.64 6.84
C MET A 80 15.64 3.24 7.65
N CYS A 81 14.91 4.22 8.13
CA CYS A 81 13.54 4.03 8.60
C CYS A 81 12.61 3.84 7.40
N LEU A 82 11.42 3.29 7.65
CA LEU A 82 10.31 3.27 6.69
C LEU A 82 9.23 4.26 7.13
N GLU A 83 8.75 5.11 6.24
CA GLU A 83 7.58 5.93 6.53
C GLU A 83 6.29 5.13 6.34
N ILE A 84 5.41 5.19 7.34
CA ILE A 84 4.05 4.65 7.30
C ILE A 84 3.09 5.84 7.19
N GLU A 85 2.41 5.95 6.05
CA GLU A 85 1.71 7.16 5.63
C GLU A 85 0.19 6.99 5.65
N MET A 86 -0.52 8.02 6.08
CA MET A 86 -1.96 8.19 5.85
C MET A 86 -2.33 9.67 5.72
N ASP A 87 -3.49 9.96 5.14
CA ASP A 87 -4.16 11.25 5.25
C ASP A 87 -5.64 11.09 5.61
N HIS A 88 -6.38 12.20 5.73
CA HIS A 88 -7.79 12.21 6.11
C HIS A 88 -8.71 11.27 5.28
N ARG A 89 -8.34 10.90 4.05
CA ARG A 89 -9.15 10.00 3.20
C ARG A 89 -9.31 8.61 3.78
N VAL A 90 -8.43 8.17 4.69
CA VAL A 90 -8.60 6.89 5.39
C VAL A 90 -9.91 6.78 6.18
N ALA A 91 -10.50 7.91 6.56
CA ALA A 91 -11.78 7.96 7.26
C ALA A 91 -12.98 8.19 6.31
N LEU A 92 -12.74 8.41 5.02
CA LEU A 92 -13.76 8.82 4.06
C LEU A 92 -13.91 7.86 2.87
N ASP A 93 -12.86 7.12 2.51
CA ASP A 93 -12.84 6.21 1.37
C ASP A 93 -12.15 4.89 1.78
N ILE A 94 -12.91 3.80 1.68
CA ILE A 94 -12.50 2.46 2.07
C ILE A 94 -11.24 1.99 1.31
N ARG A 95 -11.01 2.49 0.09
CA ARG A 95 -9.80 2.17 -0.68
C ARG A 95 -8.57 2.75 -0.01
N TYR A 96 -8.61 4.01 0.42
CA TYR A 96 -7.49 4.64 1.13
C TYR A 96 -7.29 4.05 2.53
N LYS A 97 -8.38 3.69 3.21
CA LYS A 97 -8.30 2.91 4.46
C LYS A 97 -7.57 1.58 4.25
N GLN A 98 -7.93 0.84 3.19
CA GLN A 98 -7.30 -0.43 2.86
C GLN A 98 -5.84 -0.28 2.46
N ARG A 99 -5.46 0.83 1.81
CA ARG A 99 -4.05 1.17 1.53
C ARG A 99 -3.27 1.34 2.81
N TYR A 100 -3.79 2.08 3.79
CA TYR A 100 -3.14 2.19 5.09
C TYR A 100 -2.96 0.82 5.75
N PHE A 101 -3.99 -0.02 5.73
CA PHE A 101 -3.92 -1.39 6.25
C PHE A 101 -2.94 -2.29 5.48
N GLU A 102 -2.66 -2.02 4.21
CA GLU A 102 -1.63 -2.73 3.45
C GLU A 102 -0.23 -2.48 4.02
N TYR A 103 0.09 -1.28 4.54
CA TYR A 103 1.34 -1.07 5.30
C TYR A 103 1.39 -2.04 6.47
N LEU A 104 0.43 -1.96 7.39
CA LEU A 104 0.45 -2.77 8.61
C LEU A 104 0.54 -4.27 8.28
N LYS A 105 -0.28 -4.74 7.33
CA LYS A 105 -0.29 -6.13 6.86
C LYS A 105 1.06 -6.58 6.30
N GLN A 106 1.69 -5.77 5.44
CA GLN A 106 3.01 -6.10 4.89
C GLN A 106 4.09 -6.05 5.98
N GLY A 107 3.98 -5.15 6.95
CA GLY A 107 4.92 -5.08 8.07
C GLY A 107 4.92 -6.30 8.95
N PHE A 108 3.74 -6.89 9.16
CA PHE A 108 3.61 -8.20 9.81
C PHE A 108 4.19 -9.32 8.95
N LYS A 109 3.84 -9.37 7.66
CA LYS A 109 4.29 -10.45 6.74
C LYS A 109 5.80 -10.45 6.48
N LEU A 110 6.40 -9.28 6.35
CA LEU A 110 7.81 -9.10 6.00
C LEU A 110 8.71 -8.89 7.23
N GLY A 111 8.11 -8.81 8.41
CA GLY A 111 8.84 -8.60 9.66
C GLY A 111 9.40 -7.19 9.85
N TYR A 112 9.06 -6.21 9.00
CA TYR A 112 9.55 -4.84 9.19
C TYR A 112 8.92 -4.15 10.40
N GLN A 113 7.83 -4.68 10.97
CA GLN A 113 7.24 -4.22 12.23
C GLN A 113 8.25 -4.06 13.38
N SER A 114 9.31 -4.88 13.39
CA SER A 114 10.47 -4.71 14.28
C SER A 114 11.81 -4.67 13.53
N GLY A 115 11.79 -4.84 12.20
CA GLY A 115 12.98 -4.97 11.36
C GLY A 115 13.58 -3.64 10.89
N CYS A 116 12.88 -2.52 11.04
CA CYS A 116 13.45 -1.17 10.89
C CYS A 116 12.67 -0.16 11.73
N PRO A 117 13.24 1.03 12.03
CA PRO A 117 12.48 2.09 12.67
C PRO A 117 11.39 2.62 11.73
N HIS A 118 10.31 3.13 12.32
CA HIS A 118 9.21 3.72 11.57
C HIS A 118 9.12 5.22 11.82
N LEU A 119 8.82 5.98 10.78
CA LEU A 119 8.28 7.32 10.89
C LEU A 119 6.81 7.28 10.49
N TYR A 120 5.94 7.96 11.23
CA TYR A 120 4.51 7.99 10.92
C TYR A 120 4.14 9.36 10.35
N TYR A 121 3.84 9.41 9.05
CA TYR A 121 3.15 10.56 8.47
C TYR A 121 1.66 10.37 8.65
N ILE A 122 1.09 11.14 9.58
CA ILE A 122 -0.34 11.03 9.91
C ILE A 122 -1.01 12.36 9.57
N GLY A 123 -1.39 12.53 8.30
CA GLY A 123 -2.23 13.63 7.82
C GLY A 123 -3.70 13.55 8.29
N ALA A 124 -3.99 12.66 9.23
CA ALA A 124 -5.23 12.50 9.98
C ALA A 124 -4.90 12.50 11.48
N SER A 125 -5.89 12.69 12.37
CA SER A 125 -5.60 12.63 13.80
C SER A 125 -5.79 11.22 14.34
N LEU A 126 -4.68 10.47 14.46
CA LEU A 126 -4.70 9.16 15.15
C LEU A 126 -5.21 9.31 16.60
N GLN A 127 -4.98 10.46 17.23
CA GLN A 127 -5.50 10.79 18.55
C GLN A 127 -7.03 10.93 18.56
N SER A 128 -7.65 11.52 17.53
CA SER A 128 -9.11 11.60 17.47
C SER A 128 -9.72 10.22 17.23
N PHE A 129 -9.10 9.39 16.38
CA PHE A 129 -9.53 8.01 16.15
C PHE A 129 -9.50 7.16 17.42
N ALA A 130 -8.53 7.37 18.32
CA ALA A 130 -8.44 6.70 19.62
C ALA A 130 -9.67 6.92 20.51
N ARG A 131 -10.35 8.06 20.34
CA ARG A 131 -11.52 8.49 21.14
C ARG A 131 -12.82 8.45 20.35
N SER A 132 -12.78 8.00 19.10
CA SER A 132 -13.95 8.01 18.23
C SER A 132 -14.94 6.92 18.63
N GLY A 133 -16.23 7.25 18.59
CA GLY A 133 -17.32 6.28 18.68
C GLY A 133 -17.65 5.62 17.34
N ASP A 134 -17.09 6.15 16.24
CA ASP A 134 -17.19 5.55 14.91
C ASP A 134 -16.28 4.32 14.83
N ALA A 135 -16.87 3.16 14.53
CA ALA A 135 -16.15 1.90 14.51
C ALA A 135 -15.06 1.86 13.42
N ASP A 136 -15.28 2.54 12.30
CA ASP A 136 -14.34 2.56 11.19
C ASP A 136 -13.10 3.39 11.51
N GLN A 137 -13.27 4.56 12.12
CA GLN A 137 -12.17 5.38 12.61
C GLN A 137 -11.44 4.67 13.75
N ARG A 138 -12.18 4.08 14.69
CA ARG A 138 -11.61 3.37 15.84
C ARG A 138 -10.76 2.17 15.39
N GLN A 139 -11.21 1.44 14.37
CA GLN A 139 -10.45 0.32 13.80
C GLN A 139 -9.08 0.75 13.26
N ILE A 140 -8.94 1.95 12.69
CA ILE A 140 -7.65 2.48 12.24
C ILE A 140 -6.70 2.58 13.42
N TYR A 141 -7.14 3.22 14.51
CA TYR A 141 -6.34 3.34 15.73
C TYR A 141 -5.96 1.97 16.31
N ASP A 142 -6.94 1.07 16.48
CA ASP A 142 -6.73 -0.21 17.13
C ASP A 142 -5.72 -1.07 16.34
N TYR A 143 -5.77 -1.07 15.01
CA TYR A 143 -4.80 -1.78 14.18
C TYR A 143 -3.41 -1.12 14.21
N THR A 144 -3.32 0.21 14.17
CA THR A 144 -2.04 0.92 14.34
C THR A 144 -1.42 0.59 15.70
N TYR A 145 -2.23 0.61 16.77
CA TYR A 145 -1.79 0.26 18.11
C TYR A 145 -1.28 -1.18 18.18
N GLN A 146 -2.05 -2.14 17.66
CA GLN A 146 -1.64 -3.55 17.62
C GLN A 146 -0.36 -3.75 16.82
N PHE A 147 -0.19 -3.03 15.71
CA PHE A 147 1.04 -3.04 14.93
C PHE A 147 2.22 -2.49 15.73
N ILE A 148 2.08 -1.34 16.38
CA ILE A 148 3.16 -0.78 17.23
C ILE A 148 3.50 -1.71 18.41
N LYS A 149 2.49 -2.37 18.98
CA LYS A 149 2.65 -3.23 20.15
C LYS A 149 3.11 -4.66 19.83
N GLY A 150 3.17 -5.06 18.56
CA GLY A 150 3.51 -6.44 18.21
C GLY A 150 2.39 -7.45 18.50
N THR A 151 1.14 -6.99 18.66
CA THR A 151 -0.01 -7.84 19.05
C THR A 151 -1.00 -8.07 17.91
N MET A 152 -0.69 -7.59 16.71
CA MET A 152 -1.55 -7.72 15.54
C MET A 152 -1.63 -9.18 15.08
N VAL A 153 -2.81 -9.61 14.65
CA VAL A 153 -3.05 -10.95 14.12
C VAL A 153 -3.80 -10.83 12.79
N LEU A 154 -3.31 -11.51 11.75
CA LEU A 154 -4.00 -11.63 10.47
C LEU A 154 -4.83 -12.92 10.45
N LYS A 155 -6.08 -12.85 9.99
CA LYS A 155 -6.92 -14.05 9.79
C LYS A 155 -7.16 -14.22 8.28
N PRO A 156 -6.49 -15.18 7.63
CA PRO A 156 -6.75 -15.47 6.22
C PRO A 156 -8.22 -15.80 5.97
N LYS A 157 -8.75 -15.26 4.89
CA LYS A 157 -10.09 -15.54 4.37
C LYS A 157 -9.98 -16.43 3.13
N LYS A 158 -11.11 -16.94 2.67
CA LYS A 158 -11.19 -17.75 1.46
C LYS A 158 -12.07 -17.04 0.42
N LEU A 159 -11.60 -16.99 -0.81
CA LEU A 159 -12.41 -16.64 -1.97
C LEU A 159 -12.43 -17.85 -2.91
N SER A 160 -13.62 -18.23 -3.37
CA SER A 160 -13.79 -19.39 -4.26
C SER A 160 -13.57 -19.00 -5.72
N ASN A 161 -12.93 -19.89 -6.49
CA ASN A 161 -12.85 -19.76 -7.94
C ASN A 161 -14.25 -19.70 -8.57
N ARG A 162 -14.36 -18.97 -9.69
CA ARG A 162 -15.62 -18.81 -10.44
C ARG A 162 -15.42 -19.13 -11.90
N SER A 163 -16.48 -19.63 -12.54
CA SER A 163 -16.54 -19.87 -13.98
C SER A 163 -17.80 -19.22 -14.53
N VAL A 164 -17.65 -18.38 -15.54
CA VAL A 164 -18.74 -17.64 -16.18
C VAL A 164 -18.66 -17.78 -17.70
N THR A 165 -19.77 -17.46 -18.37
CA THR A 165 -19.84 -17.40 -19.84
C THR A 165 -20.16 -15.98 -20.27
N ALA A 166 -19.34 -15.42 -21.17
CA ALA A 166 -19.55 -14.11 -21.78
C ALA A 166 -19.82 -14.25 -23.28
N LYS A 167 -20.63 -13.33 -23.83
CA LYS A 167 -20.87 -13.26 -25.27
C LYS A 167 -19.67 -12.63 -25.97
N ALA A 168 -19.22 -13.21 -27.08
CA ALA A 168 -18.14 -12.65 -27.88
C ALA A 168 -18.42 -11.18 -28.29
N GLY A 169 -17.41 -10.32 -28.13
CA GLY A 169 -17.48 -8.89 -28.48
C GLY A 169 -18.48 -8.06 -27.67
N LYS A 170 -18.98 -8.56 -26.52
CA LYS A 170 -19.90 -7.82 -25.63
C LYS A 170 -19.34 -7.74 -24.22
N PRO A 171 -19.57 -6.63 -23.50
CA PRO A 171 -19.20 -6.54 -22.09
C PRO A 171 -20.01 -7.55 -21.28
N TYR A 172 -19.37 -8.11 -20.26
CA TYR A 172 -19.97 -9.03 -19.31
C TYR A 172 -19.72 -8.51 -17.90
N THR A 173 -20.81 -8.30 -17.15
CA THR A 173 -20.74 -7.80 -15.77
C THR A 173 -21.17 -8.89 -14.80
N SER A 174 -20.42 -9.06 -13.72
CA SER A 174 -20.75 -9.98 -12.62
C SER A 174 -20.05 -9.55 -11.33
N VAL A 175 -20.15 -10.38 -10.29
CA VAL A 175 -19.46 -10.20 -9.01
C VAL A 175 -18.35 -11.23 -8.85
N ALA A 176 -17.21 -10.77 -8.33
CA ALA A 176 -16.01 -11.59 -8.15
C ALA A 176 -16.13 -12.54 -6.94
N GLY A 177 -17.02 -12.25 -6.01
CA GLY A 177 -17.33 -13.07 -4.83
C GLY A 177 -18.79 -12.93 -4.41
N SER A 178 -19.25 -13.84 -3.56
CA SER A 178 -20.58 -13.82 -2.94
C SER A 178 -20.49 -14.34 -1.50
N GLY A 179 -21.30 -13.81 -0.59
CA GLY A 179 -21.24 -14.18 0.83
C GLY A 179 -19.96 -13.71 1.53
N VAL A 180 -19.36 -12.63 1.02
CA VAL A 180 -18.27 -11.92 1.69
C VAL A 180 -18.84 -10.79 2.54
N ASP A 181 -18.04 -10.29 3.47
CA ASP A 181 -18.38 -9.12 4.29
C ASP A 181 -18.70 -7.90 3.42
N GLU A 182 -19.64 -7.05 3.86
CA GLU A 182 -20.02 -5.84 3.12
C GLU A 182 -18.90 -4.80 3.05
N SER A 183 -17.96 -4.83 4.00
CA SER A 183 -16.77 -3.98 4.02
C SER A 183 -15.61 -4.55 3.18
N ALA A 184 -15.83 -5.64 2.45
CA ALA A 184 -14.81 -6.25 1.61
C ALA A 184 -14.38 -5.30 0.49
N VAL A 185 -13.07 -5.11 0.35
CA VAL A 185 -12.45 -4.38 -0.76
C VAL A 185 -11.75 -5.36 -1.68
N PHE A 186 -12.26 -5.49 -2.90
CA PHE A 186 -11.68 -6.32 -3.95
C PHE A 186 -10.57 -5.62 -4.71
N LYS A 187 -9.59 -6.40 -5.15
CA LYS A 187 -8.51 -5.95 -6.02
C LYS A 187 -8.14 -7.01 -7.05
N VAL A 188 -7.68 -6.54 -8.20
CA VAL A 188 -7.13 -7.41 -9.25
C VAL A 188 -5.73 -7.86 -8.82
N VAL A 189 -5.47 -9.16 -8.94
CA VAL A 189 -4.16 -9.77 -8.69
C VAL A 189 -3.45 -10.09 -10.01
N LYS A 190 -4.19 -10.59 -11.00
CA LYS A 190 -3.71 -10.83 -12.38
C LYS A 190 -4.77 -10.38 -13.37
N MET A 191 -4.40 -9.56 -14.35
CA MET A 191 -5.27 -9.16 -15.47
C MET A 191 -5.51 -10.33 -16.45
N PRO A 192 -6.64 -10.31 -17.18
CA PRO A 192 -6.88 -11.24 -18.29
C PRO A 192 -5.89 -11.02 -19.45
N GLU A 193 -5.70 -12.05 -20.28
CA GLU A 193 -4.79 -12.01 -21.44
C GLU A 193 -5.53 -11.71 -22.76
N HIS A 194 -6.86 -11.93 -22.80
CA HIS A 194 -7.68 -11.83 -24.00
C HIS A 194 -8.91 -10.92 -23.83
N GLY A 195 -8.82 -9.96 -22.92
CA GLY A 195 -9.80 -8.90 -22.75
C GLY A 195 -9.31 -7.79 -21.82
N THR A 196 -10.18 -6.82 -21.56
CA THR A 196 -9.98 -5.82 -20.51
C THR A 196 -10.89 -6.10 -19.33
N LEU A 197 -10.46 -5.65 -18.15
CA LEU A 197 -11.19 -5.83 -16.89
C LEU A 197 -11.23 -4.51 -16.14
N THR A 198 -12.43 -4.09 -15.77
CA THR A 198 -12.65 -3.08 -14.72
C THR A 198 -13.23 -3.80 -13.51
N LEU A 199 -12.64 -3.59 -12.33
CA LEU A 199 -13.09 -4.15 -11.05
C LEU A 199 -13.33 -3.00 -10.08
N GLU A 200 -14.53 -2.95 -9.53
CA GLU A 200 -14.92 -2.03 -8.48
C GLU A 200 -14.55 -2.60 -7.09
N ALA A 201 -14.45 -1.71 -6.10
CA ALA A 201 -14.07 -2.09 -4.74
C ALA A 201 -15.04 -3.10 -4.09
N ASP A 202 -16.33 -3.04 -4.44
CA ASP A 202 -17.38 -3.96 -3.97
C ASP A 202 -17.29 -5.37 -4.61
N GLY A 203 -16.37 -5.57 -5.54
CA GLY A 203 -16.19 -6.83 -6.27
C GLY A 203 -17.04 -6.96 -7.53
N THR A 204 -17.85 -5.96 -7.87
CA THR A 204 -18.49 -5.88 -9.18
C THR A 204 -17.42 -5.67 -10.25
N TYR A 205 -17.45 -6.45 -11.32
CA TYR A 205 -16.49 -6.33 -12.41
C TYR A 205 -17.18 -6.33 -13.76
N THR A 206 -16.57 -5.64 -14.72
CA THR A 206 -16.93 -5.71 -16.14
C THR A 206 -15.74 -6.22 -16.95
N TYR A 207 -15.93 -7.33 -17.63
CA TYR A 207 -14.97 -7.92 -18.57
C TYR A 207 -15.40 -7.62 -20.01
N TYR A 208 -14.47 -7.16 -20.85
CA TYR A 208 -14.72 -6.95 -22.27
C TYR A 208 -13.71 -7.77 -23.10
N PRO A 209 -14.16 -8.85 -23.78
CA PRO A 209 -13.25 -9.67 -24.57
C PRO A 209 -12.68 -8.88 -25.75
N ASN A 210 -11.42 -9.17 -26.10
CA ASN A 210 -10.81 -8.63 -27.29
C ASN A 210 -11.64 -8.98 -28.53
N LYS A 211 -11.68 -8.06 -29.50
CA LYS A 211 -12.47 -8.22 -30.72
C LYS A 211 -12.10 -9.54 -31.43
N GLY A 212 -13.10 -10.38 -31.67
CA GLY A 212 -12.93 -11.68 -32.36
C GLY A 212 -12.44 -12.83 -31.48
N TYR A 213 -12.14 -12.58 -30.20
CA TYR A 213 -11.73 -13.65 -29.29
C TYR A 213 -12.88 -14.60 -28.95
N THR A 214 -12.60 -15.90 -28.99
CA THR A 214 -13.43 -16.99 -28.45
C THR A 214 -12.50 -17.96 -27.74
N GLY A 215 -12.97 -18.58 -26.66
CA GLY A 215 -12.12 -19.44 -25.83
C GLY A 215 -12.17 -19.08 -24.35
N LYS A 216 -11.22 -19.62 -23.57
CA LYS A 216 -11.12 -19.38 -22.13
C LYS A 216 -10.08 -18.30 -21.83
N ASP A 217 -10.51 -17.26 -21.14
CA ASP A 217 -9.63 -16.27 -20.54
C ASP A 217 -9.75 -16.35 -19.01
N THR A 218 -8.70 -15.91 -18.31
CA THR A 218 -8.64 -15.97 -16.84
C THR A 218 -8.06 -14.71 -16.26
N PHE A 219 -8.66 -14.22 -15.18
CA PHE A 219 -8.07 -13.21 -14.30
C PHE A 219 -8.16 -13.70 -12.86
N SER A 220 -7.39 -13.09 -11.96
CA SER A 220 -7.48 -13.41 -10.53
C SER A 220 -7.72 -12.18 -9.69
N VAL A 221 -8.49 -12.36 -8.62
CA VAL A 221 -8.87 -11.32 -7.66
C VAL A 221 -8.59 -11.78 -6.24
N SER A 222 -8.45 -10.83 -5.33
CA SER A 222 -8.48 -11.07 -3.88
C SER A 222 -9.32 -9.98 -3.22
N TYR A 223 -9.75 -10.20 -1.98
CA TYR A 223 -10.38 -9.16 -1.20
C TYR A 223 -9.72 -9.00 0.17
N SER A 224 -9.93 -7.86 0.81
CA SER A 224 -9.55 -7.61 2.20
C SER A 224 -10.74 -7.11 3.01
N VAL A 225 -10.78 -7.46 4.29
CA VAL A 225 -11.74 -6.99 5.29
C VAL A 225 -10.94 -6.48 6.49
N GLY A 226 -10.69 -5.18 6.52
CA GLY A 226 -9.69 -4.62 7.42
C GLY A 226 -8.29 -5.16 7.12
N LEU A 227 -7.67 -5.83 8.10
CA LEU A 227 -6.36 -6.47 7.93
C LEU A 227 -6.44 -7.89 7.34
N ASP A 228 -7.60 -8.53 7.47
CA ASP A 228 -7.82 -9.87 6.95
C ASP A 228 -7.86 -9.84 5.42
N TYR A 229 -7.38 -10.89 4.79
CA TYR A 229 -7.28 -10.96 3.33
C TYR A 229 -7.59 -12.36 2.82
N SER A 230 -8.13 -12.46 1.61
CA SER A 230 -8.28 -13.74 0.93
C SER A 230 -7.02 -14.12 0.17
N ASP A 231 -6.79 -15.43 0.03
CA ASP A 231 -5.95 -15.91 -1.07
C ASP A 231 -6.56 -15.50 -2.42
N PRO A 232 -5.75 -15.34 -3.48
CA PRO A 232 -6.26 -15.05 -4.81
C PRO A 232 -7.19 -16.17 -5.32
N ALA A 233 -8.32 -15.79 -5.89
CA ALA A 233 -9.23 -16.68 -6.60
C ALA A 233 -9.22 -16.40 -8.09
N THR A 234 -9.28 -17.46 -8.90
CA THR A 234 -9.34 -17.38 -10.36
C THR A 234 -10.78 -17.27 -10.83
N VAL A 235 -11.04 -16.30 -11.70
CA VAL A 235 -12.27 -16.20 -12.49
C VAL A 235 -11.95 -16.65 -13.91
N THR A 236 -12.58 -17.73 -14.36
CA THR A 236 -12.50 -18.23 -15.74
C THR A 236 -13.69 -17.72 -16.54
N VAL A 237 -13.43 -17.01 -17.64
CA VAL A 237 -14.44 -16.52 -18.57
C VAL A 237 -14.38 -17.36 -19.83
N THR A 238 -15.45 -18.10 -20.14
CA THR A 238 -15.62 -18.77 -21.43
C THR A 238 -16.34 -17.84 -22.39
N VAL A 239 -15.65 -17.38 -23.43
CA VAL A 239 -16.15 -16.47 -24.46
C VAL A 239 -16.67 -17.28 -25.65
N LYS A 240 -17.95 -17.11 -25.96
CA LYS A 240 -18.62 -17.77 -27.09
C LYS A 240 -19.79 -16.95 -27.63
#